data_AF-A0A1V5RSZ3-F1
#
_entry.id   AF-A0A1V5RSZ3-F1
#
_cell.length_a   1.000
_cell.length_b   1.000
_cell.length_c   1.000
_cell.angle_alpha   90.00
_cell.angle_beta   90.00
_cell.angle_gamma   90.00
#
_symmetry.space_group_name_H-M   'P 1'
#
loop_
_entity.id
_entity.type
_entity.pdbx_description
1 polymer ?
#
loop_
_entity_poly.entity_id
_entity_poly.type
_entity_poly.pdbx_seq_one_letter_code
_entity_poly.pdbx_strand_id
1 'polypeptide(L)'
;MIAEMKKTYIVVQRSKTKAMLKNLRKAGVLHVSTASKAFDGSYKQEIEEVEKVISVLQELVDKKQPAAQKTLSRREVVETTAYLISLLNKQNELIQKRDRDSLSAATLLPWGDFDPEELAWLKREGIELFFYTIDKKDLAKLDEEQVYYEVSYRGPMKAIATIGEQLDPSTGAVPATFAKGRLSVLQRSIDQAGKELVRIDEKLKASLVHLDALKHYRSVLEMRTRFEEVEASLVDDEELSYLVGYLPTKEEEQFTRLAKKNGWAYLLEDVSEDDEDVPTLIEYRKGVGIIKPVFDILGTVPGYREHDISTWFLLFFTLFFAMIIGDAGYGLIFLLIAGAIHISMKKANTLVMLVYVLSIATILWGSLTGTWFGSIEILQSIPFLQKLVIPQISNYPELFGIEAVTAQNTVMKFTFIIGTVQLSLACIINVVRKARIKDLSLVADLSWLIALLALYYIVLLLVIGAQVNIKALFATVGVAFVTILIFGAQGPGVSFIDGIKGGLAGFFTTFLDTISAFSNIMSYIRLFAVGMASVAIAQSFNAMASGMLKGFALPAGILVLVIGHGLNLVMGLLSVVVHGVRLNLLEFSGQLGMEWTGIQYQPFAETVEE
;
A
#
# COMPACT_ATOMS: atom_id res chain seq x y z
N MET A 1 17.51 -16.45 5.26
CA MET A 1 17.17 -17.89 5.29
C MET A 1 16.02 -18.04 6.24
N ILE A 2 15.07 -18.92 5.97
CA ILE A 2 14.02 -19.21 6.95
C ILE A 2 14.66 -19.97 8.11
N ALA A 3 14.41 -19.53 9.35
CA ALA A 3 14.91 -20.18 10.54
C ALA A 3 14.18 -21.52 10.75
N GLU A 4 14.91 -22.59 11.05
CA GLU A 4 14.31 -23.88 11.39
C GLU A 4 13.52 -23.77 12.71
N MET A 5 12.27 -24.19 12.67
CA MET A 5 11.33 -24.19 13.80
C MET A 5 11.21 -25.57 14.44
N LYS A 6 10.92 -25.59 15.74
CA LYS A 6 10.49 -26.77 16.49
C LYS A 6 9.07 -26.58 17.00
N LYS A 7 8.29 -27.65 16.95
CA LYS A 7 6.97 -27.71 17.58
C LYS A 7 7.14 -28.03 19.06
N THR A 8 6.49 -27.25 19.91
CA THR A 8 6.67 -27.30 21.35
C THR A 8 5.34 -27.53 22.04
N TYR A 9 5.31 -28.54 22.89
CA TYR A 9 4.21 -28.81 23.80
C TYR A 9 4.67 -28.49 25.21
N ILE A 10 3.88 -27.72 25.95
CA ILE A 10 4.16 -27.35 27.34
C ILE A 10 3.00 -27.81 28.19
N VAL A 11 3.28 -28.62 29.20
CA VAL A 11 2.27 -29.15 30.13
C VAL A 11 2.57 -28.65 31.54
N VAL A 12 1.56 -28.08 32.18
CA VAL A 12 1.64 -27.59 33.55
C VAL A 12 0.37 -27.97 34.32
N GLN A 13 0.47 -27.99 35.65
CA GLN A 13 -0.71 -28.04 36.50
C GLN A 13 -1.58 -26.80 36.27
N ARG A 14 -2.90 -26.97 36.27
CA ARG A 14 -3.87 -25.89 36.02
C ARG A 14 -3.68 -24.67 36.93
N SER A 15 -3.27 -24.90 38.19
CA SER A 15 -2.97 -23.83 39.15
C SER A 15 -1.75 -22.98 38.79
N LYS A 16 -0.83 -23.49 37.95
CA LYS A 16 0.40 -22.83 37.53
C LYS A 16 0.32 -22.19 36.14
N THR A 17 -0.80 -22.35 35.44
CA THR A 17 -1.03 -21.85 34.08
C THR A 17 -0.74 -20.36 33.94
N LYS A 18 -1.31 -19.50 34.79
CA LYS A 18 -1.06 -18.04 34.75
C LYS A 18 0.39 -17.67 34.99
N ALA A 19 1.09 -18.42 35.87
CA ALA A 19 2.51 -18.19 36.12
C ALA A 19 3.36 -18.61 34.91
N MET A 20 3.00 -19.71 34.26
CA MET A 20 3.64 -20.18 33.03
C MET A 20 3.49 -19.15 31.91
N LEU A 21 2.28 -18.65 31.65
CA LEU A 21 2.03 -17.63 30.62
C LEU A 21 2.83 -16.34 30.87
N LYS A 22 2.87 -15.84 32.11
CA LYS A 22 3.68 -14.65 32.47
C LYS A 22 5.17 -14.87 32.21
N ASN A 23 5.70 -16.05 32.53
CA ASN A 23 7.11 -16.37 32.31
C ASN A 23 7.44 -16.56 30.82
N LEU A 24 6.54 -17.16 30.03
CA LEU A 24 6.67 -17.25 28.58
C LEU A 24 6.61 -15.86 27.93
N ARG A 25 5.65 -15.02 28.33
CA ARG A 25 5.53 -13.63 27.86
C ARG A 25 6.81 -12.83 28.10
N LYS A 26 7.43 -12.98 29.26
CA LYS A 26 8.71 -12.33 29.57
C LYS A 26 9.89 -12.87 28.75
N ALA A 27 9.84 -14.15 28.37
CA ALA A 27 10.89 -14.76 27.58
C ALA A 27 10.79 -14.37 26.10
N GLY A 28 9.57 -14.27 25.55
CA GLY A 28 9.35 -13.84 24.17
C GLY A 28 9.87 -14.81 23.11
N VAL A 29 9.87 -16.12 23.39
CA VAL A 29 10.51 -17.16 22.56
C VAL A 29 9.53 -18.13 21.88
N LEU A 30 8.23 -18.04 22.17
CA LEU A 30 7.25 -19.03 21.71
C LEU A 30 6.14 -18.33 20.92
N HIS A 31 5.95 -18.72 19.67
CA HIS A 31 4.73 -18.41 18.92
C HIS A 31 3.65 -19.42 19.30
N VAL A 32 2.58 -18.95 19.95
CA VAL A 32 1.49 -19.82 20.39
C VAL A 32 0.58 -20.15 19.21
N SER A 33 0.31 -21.44 19.01
CA SER A 33 -0.73 -21.90 18.08
C SER A 33 -2.08 -21.67 18.74
N THR A 34 -2.80 -20.63 18.32
CA THR A 34 -4.15 -20.35 18.80
C THR A 34 -5.13 -21.20 18.00
N ALA A 35 -5.43 -22.41 18.48
CA ALA A 35 -6.52 -23.21 17.90
C ALA A 35 -7.79 -22.36 17.89
N SER A 36 -8.45 -22.29 16.72
CA SER A 36 -9.61 -21.45 16.34
C SER A 36 -10.83 -21.51 17.29
N LYS A 37 -10.67 -21.11 18.55
CA LYS A 37 -11.77 -20.75 19.44
C LYS A 37 -12.08 -19.29 19.20
N ALA A 38 -13.32 -18.99 18.85
CA ALA A 38 -13.79 -17.62 18.75
C ALA A 38 -13.54 -16.90 20.10
N PHE A 39 -12.66 -15.90 20.10
CA PHE A 39 -12.35 -15.06 21.24
C PHE A 39 -12.81 -13.63 20.94
N ASP A 40 -13.73 -13.12 21.75
CA ASP A 40 -14.38 -11.82 21.49
C ASP A 40 -13.56 -10.61 21.99
N GLY A 41 -12.41 -10.85 22.65
CA GLY A 41 -11.47 -9.79 23.07
C GLY A 41 -12.05 -8.80 24.07
N SER A 42 -11.76 -8.98 25.36
CA SER A 42 -12.33 -8.15 26.45
C SER A 42 -12.08 -6.64 26.28
N TYR A 43 -11.03 -6.26 25.56
CA TYR A 43 -10.63 -4.86 25.34
C TYR A 43 -10.86 -4.36 23.91
N LYS A 44 -11.52 -5.12 23.04
CA LYS A 44 -11.65 -4.78 21.61
C LYS A 44 -12.29 -3.41 21.38
N GLN A 45 -13.42 -3.13 22.05
CA GLN A 45 -14.08 -1.83 21.96
C GLN A 45 -13.20 -0.69 22.47
N GLU A 46 -12.48 -0.90 23.58
CA GLU A 46 -11.60 0.11 24.16
C GLU A 46 -10.41 0.42 23.23
N ILE A 47 -9.86 -0.60 22.55
CA ILE A 47 -8.82 -0.42 21.54
C ILE A 47 -9.34 0.42 20.36
N GLU A 48 -10.52 0.12 19.84
CA GLU A 48 -11.14 0.88 18.74
C GLU A 48 -11.39 2.35 19.12
N GLU A 49 -11.86 2.57 20.35
CA GLU A 49 -12.09 3.89 20.92
C GLU A 49 -10.79 4.72 21.06
N VAL A 50 -9.73 4.12 21.61
CA VAL A 50 -8.41 4.75 21.74
C VAL A 50 -7.80 5.00 20.35
N GLU A 51 -7.93 4.07 19.41
CA GLU A 51 -7.39 4.20 18.05
C GLU A 51 -8.03 5.37 17.30
N LYS A 52 -9.35 5.52 17.41
CA LYS A 52 -10.07 6.66 16.83
C LYS A 52 -9.58 8.00 17.38
N VAL A 53 -9.24 8.06 18.67
CA VAL A 53 -8.67 9.29 19.27
C VAL A 53 -7.25 9.52 18.75
N ILE A 54 -6.41 8.48 18.71
CA ILE A 54 -5.04 8.55 18.20
C ILE A 54 -5.03 9.05 16.75
N SER A 55 -5.89 8.49 15.88
CA SER A 55 -5.92 8.86 14.46
C SER A 55 -6.22 10.35 14.26
N VAL A 56 -7.22 10.88 14.97
CA VAL A 56 -7.58 12.31 14.88
C VAL A 56 -6.48 13.20 15.44
N LEU A 57 -5.91 12.87 16.60
CA LEU A 57 -4.82 13.65 17.16
C LEU A 57 -3.58 13.62 16.26
N GLN A 58 -3.30 12.49 15.61
CA GLN A 58 -2.14 12.33 14.75
C GLN A 58 -2.23 13.17 13.47
N GLU A 59 -3.43 13.43 12.96
CA GLU A 59 -3.67 14.38 11.87
C GLU A 59 -3.42 15.84 12.28
N LEU A 60 -3.59 16.17 13.57
CA LEU A 60 -3.41 17.52 14.12
C LEU A 60 -1.95 17.84 14.51
N VAL A 61 -1.03 16.87 14.43
CA VAL A 61 0.38 17.07 14.82
C VAL A 61 1.08 18.03 13.85
N ASP A 62 1.57 19.15 14.37
CA ASP A 62 2.50 20.01 13.64
C ASP A 62 3.91 19.41 13.65
N LYS A 63 4.37 18.96 12.47
CA LYS A 63 5.71 18.36 12.28
C LYS A 63 6.85 19.35 12.56
N LYS A 64 6.61 20.65 12.53
CA LYS A 64 7.63 21.68 12.79
C LYS A 64 7.76 22.03 14.28
N GLN A 65 6.71 21.81 15.07
CA GLN A 65 6.67 22.09 16.50
C GLN A 65 5.95 20.95 17.25
N PRO A 66 6.61 19.81 17.47
CA PRO A 66 6.02 18.70 18.20
C PRO A 66 5.73 19.11 19.66
N ALA A 67 4.54 18.78 20.14
CA ALA A 67 4.15 19.04 21.52
C ALA A 67 4.98 18.20 22.50
N ALA A 68 5.43 18.82 23.60
CA ALA A 68 6.12 18.12 24.67
C ALA A 68 5.17 17.10 25.35
N GLN A 69 5.57 15.83 25.34
CA GLN A 69 4.72 14.74 25.78
C GLN A 69 4.67 14.62 27.30
N LYS A 70 3.49 14.33 27.84
CA LYS A 70 3.23 14.10 29.27
C LYS A 70 2.90 12.65 29.51
N THR A 71 3.54 12.07 30.52
CA THR A 71 3.16 10.76 31.07
C THR A 71 1.87 10.91 31.85
N LEU A 72 0.93 10.00 31.64
CA LEU A 72 -0.33 9.90 32.37
C LEU A 72 -0.36 8.58 33.14
N SER A 73 -0.99 8.58 34.31
CA SER A 73 -1.36 7.33 34.98
C SER A 73 -2.48 6.62 34.22
N ARG A 74 -2.63 5.30 34.42
CA ARG A 74 -3.66 4.50 33.74
C ARG A 74 -5.07 5.09 33.88
N ARG A 75 -5.43 5.54 35.09
CA ARG A 75 -6.75 6.13 35.34
C ARG A 75 -6.94 7.42 34.55
N GLU A 76 -5.93 8.27 34.53
CA GLU A 76 -5.98 9.53 33.77
C GLU A 76 -6.04 9.28 32.27
N VAL A 77 -5.38 8.24 31.73
CA VAL A 77 -5.48 7.89 30.30
C VAL A 77 -6.91 7.46 29.94
N VAL A 78 -7.55 6.63 30.76
CA VAL A 78 -8.93 6.19 30.53
C VAL A 78 -9.89 7.39 30.57
N GLU A 79 -9.78 8.24 31.60
CA GLU A 79 -10.60 9.45 31.74
C GLU A 79 -10.37 10.42 30.56
N THR A 80 -9.12 10.58 30.12
CA THR A 80 -8.74 11.41 28.97
C THR A 80 -9.31 10.85 27.67
N THR A 81 -9.24 9.54 27.47
CA THR A 81 -9.79 8.87 26.28
C THR A 81 -11.30 9.09 26.19
N ALA A 82 -12.03 8.82 27.28
CA ALA A 82 -13.47 9.03 27.34
C ALA A 82 -13.86 10.50 27.10
N TYR A 83 -13.09 11.43 27.67
CA TYR A 83 -13.26 12.87 27.44
C TYR A 83 -13.07 13.23 25.96
N LEU A 84 -12.00 12.76 25.32
CA LEU A 84 -11.72 13.04 23.92
C LEU A 84 -12.78 12.45 22.99
N ILE A 85 -13.27 11.24 23.27
CA ILE A 85 -14.38 10.64 22.53
C ILE A 85 -15.65 11.49 22.65
N SER A 86 -15.95 11.99 23.86
CA SER A 86 -17.09 12.89 24.05
C SER A 86 -16.96 14.18 23.24
N LEU A 87 -15.75 14.73 23.11
CA LEU A 87 -15.47 15.89 22.26
C LEU A 87 -15.65 15.57 20.77
N LEU A 88 -15.15 14.42 20.30
CA LEU A 88 -15.30 13.98 18.91
C LEU A 88 -16.76 13.73 18.54
N ASN A 89 -17.52 13.10 19.43
CA ASN A 89 -18.96 12.92 19.24
C ASN A 89 -19.67 14.27 19.20
N LYS A 90 -19.30 15.20 20.10
CA LYS A 90 -19.87 16.55 20.10
C LYS A 90 -19.54 17.34 18.85
N GLN A 91 -18.33 17.21 18.34
CA GLN A 91 -17.89 17.82 17.09
C GLN A 91 -18.75 17.33 15.93
N ASN A 92 -18.97 16.01 15.81
CA ASN A 92 -19.81 15.43 14.78
C ASN A 92 -21.27 15.92 14.86
N GLU A 93 -21.86 15.97 16.06
CA GLU A 93 -23.20 16.54 16.24
C GLU A 93 -23.28 18.00 15.77
N LEU A 94 -22.28 18.81 16.11
CA LEU A 94 -22.23 20.23 15.74
C LEU A 94 -22.02 20.42 14.23
N ILE A 95 -21.19 19.60 13.59
CA ILE A 95 -21.01 19.61 12.13
C ILE A 95 -22.33 19.26 11.44
N GLN A 96 -22.97 18.15 11.83
CA GLN A 96 -24.27 17.75 11.26
C GLN A 96 -25.34 18.81 11.47
N LYS A 97 -25.38 19.42 12.67
CA LYS A 97 -26.31 20.52 12.97
C LYS A 97 -26.02 21.73 12.08
N ARG A 98 -24.76 22.17 11.99
CA ARG A 98 -24.34 23.32 11.17
C ARG A 98 -24.69 23.09 9.70
N ASP A 99 -24.42 21.91 9.16
CA ASP A 99 -24.65 21.61 7.76
C ASP A 99 -26.15 21.55 7.44
N ARG A 100 -26.97 20.98 8.33
CA ARG A 100 -28.44 21.02 8.24
C ARG A 100 -28.99 22.45 8.32
N ASP A 101 -28.50 23.23 9.27
CA ASP A 101 -28.94 24.62 9.45
C ASP A 101 -28.49 25.48 8.26
N SER A 102 -27.31 25.23 7.70
CA SER A 102 -26.79 25.89 6.51
C SER A 102 -27.58 25.56 5.25
N LEU A 103 -28.01 24.30 5.08
CA LEU A 103 -28.88 23.91 3.98
C LEU A 103 -30.23 24.62 4.10
N SER A 104 -30.82 24.61 5.30
CA SER A 104 -32.07 25.34 5.60
C SER A 104 -31.92 26.84 5.33
N ALA A 105 -30.84 27.47 5.81
CA ALA A 105 -30.55 28.88 5.58
C ALA A 105 -30.38 29.19 4.09
N ALA A 106 -29.74 28.30 3.31
CA ALA A 106 -29.57 28.48 1.87
C ALA A 106 -30.90 28.46 1.10
N THR A 107 -31.91 27.70 1.57
CA THR A 107 -33.27 27.73 0.99
C THR A 107 -34.00 29.04 1.28
N LEU A 108 -33.75 29.65 2.44
CA LEU A 108 -34.40 30.90 2.88
C LEU A 108 -33.67 32.16 2.41
N LEU A 109 -32.37 32.08 2.12
CA LEU A 109 -31.53 33.22 1.72
C LEU A 109 -32.14 34.06 0.57
N PRO A 110 -32.72 33.49 -0.50
CA PRO A 110 -33.35 34.26 -1.57
C PRO A 110 -34.65 34.97 -1.16
N TRP A 111 -35.20 34.66 0.01
CA TRP A 111 -36.51 35.15 0.44
C TRP A 111 -36.40 36.12 1.63
N GLY A 112 -35.21 36.25 2.20
CA GLY A 112 -34.93 37.13 3.32
C GLY A 112 -35.26 36.49 4.67
N ASP A 113 -35.26 37.33 5.71
CA ASP A 113 -35.46 36.93 7.09
C ASP A 113 -36.94 37.00 7.49
N PHE A 114 -37.69 35.94 7.17
CA PHE A 114 -39.09 35.76 7.59
C PHE A 114 -39.29 34.41 8.27
N ASP A 115 -40.40 34.24 8.99
CA ASP A 115 -40.77 32.97 9.60
C ASP A 115 -41.77 32.22 8.69
N PRO A 116 -41.42 31.04 8.15
CA PRO A 116 -42.34 30.24 7.35
C PRO A 116 -43.64 29.85 8.06
N GLU A 117 -43.69 29.89 9.39
CA GLU A 117 -44.95 29.69 10.15
C GLU A 117 -45.95 30.84 9.96
N GLU A 118 -45.48 32.06 9.64
CA GLU A 118 -46.35 33.19 9.31
C GLU A 118 -47.14 32.94 8.00
N LEU A 119 -46.59 32.16 7.06
CA LEU A 119 -47.29 31.76 5.84
C LEU A 119 -48.50 30.85 6.15
N ALA A 120 -48.37 29.98 7.16
CA ALA A 120 -49.47 29.12 7.59
C ALA A 120 -50.58 29.94 8.27
N TRP A 121 -50.23 31.02 8.97
CA TRP A 121 -51.20 31.97 9.51
C TRP A 121 -51.89 32.77 8.39
N LEU A 122 -51.14 33.32 7.43
CA LEU A 122 -51.71 34.04 6.28
C LEU A 122 -52.71 33.19 5.49
N LYS A 123 -52.41 31.91 5.29
CA LYS A 123 -53.33 30.96 4.65
C LYS A 123 -54.64 30.78 5.44
N ARG A 124 -54.61 30.82 6.78
CA ARG A 124 -55.82 30.75 7.62
C ARG A 124 -56.67 32.03 7.52
N GLU A 125 -56.03 33.17 7.35
CA GLU A 125 -56.70 34.47 7.14
C GLU A 125 -57.16 34.69 5.68
N GLY A 126 -57.02 33.68 4.82
CA GLY A 126 -57.51 33.70 3.44
C GLY A 126 -56.53 34.29 2.41
N ILE A 127 -55.27 34.55 2.79
CA ILE A 127 -54.21 35.02 1.89
C ILE A 127 -53.28 33.85 1.59
N GLU A 128 -53.46 33.21 0.43
CA GLU A 128 -52.59 32.13 -0.01
C GLU A 128 -51.45 32.69 -0.88
N LEU A 129 -50.21 32.42 -0.47
CA LEU A 129 -49.00 32.85 -1.18
C LEU A 129 -48.31 31.63 -1.79
N PHE A 130 -47.94 31.75 -3.06
CA PHE A 130 -47.17 30.72 -3.76
C PHE A 130 -45.80 31.28 -4.17
N PHE A 131 -44.75 30.52 -3.91
CA PHE A 131 -43.36 30.95 -4.10
C PHE A 131 -42.68 30.10 -5.16
N TYR A 132 -41.97 30.74 -6.09
CA TYR A 132 -41.33 30.05 -7.21
C TYR A 132 -39.94 30.61 -7.53
N THR A 133 -39.07 29.75 -8.05
CA THR A 133 -37.83 30.16 -8.71
C THR A 133 -37.96 29.96 -10.21
N ILE A 134 -37.65 30.99 -11.01
CA ILE A 134 -37.80 30.99 -12.47
C ILE A 134 -36.57 31.60 -13.15
N ASP A 135 -36.18 31.11 -14.33
CA ASP A 135 -35.10 31.70 -15.13
C ASP A 135 -35.53 33.07 -15.69
N LYS A 136 -34.57 33.99 -15.83
CA LYS A 136 -34.82 35.33 -16.40
C LYS A 136 -35.51 35.29 -17.77
N LYS A 137 -35.22 34.29 -18.62
CA LYS A 137 -35.83 34.15 -19.95
C LYS A 137 -37.28 33.69 -19.89
N ASP A 138 -37.62 32.84 -18.92
CA ASP A 138 -38.96 32.31 -18.77
C ASP A 138 -39.86 33.29 -18.00
N LEU A 139 -39.29 34.07 -17.07
CA LEU A 139 -39.99 35.21 -16.46
C LEU A 139 -40.48 36.22 -17.51
N ALA A 140 -39.68 36.48 -18.55
CA ALA A 140 -40.05 37.41 -19.61
C ALA A 140 -41.21 36.92 -20.51
N LYS A 141 -41.63 35.66 -20.36
CA LYS A 141 -42.74 35.05 -21.12
C LYS A 141 -44.03 34.92 -20.31
N LEU A 142 -44.05 35.37 -19.06
CA LEU A 142 -45.26 35.40 -18.25
C LEU A 142 -46.23 36.44 -18.82
N ASP A 143 -47.52 36.10 -18.86
CA ASP A 143 -48.57 36.98 -19.37
C ASP A 143 -48.70 38.25 -18.52
N GLU A 144 -49.00 39.39 -19.15
CA GLU A 144 -49.13 40.70 -18.47
C GLU A 144 -50.26 40.73 -17.40
N GLU A 145 -51.19 39.78 -17.43
CA GLU A 145 -52.28 39.65 -16.46
C GLU A 145 -51.86 38.96 -15.16
N GLN A 146 -50.71 38.26 -15.12
CA GLN A 146 -50.23 37.56 -13.92
C GLN A 146 -49.48 38.50 -12.98
N VAL A 147 -50.08 38.81 -11.84
CA VAL A 147 -49.46 39.66 -10.80
C VAL A 147 -48.47 38.84 -9.96
N TYR A 148 -47.18 39.13 -10.12
CA TYR A 148 -46.11 38.54 -9.31
C TYR A 148 -45.27 39.62 -8.62
N TYR A 149 -44.66 39.25 -7.50
CA TYR A 149 -43.73 40.09 -6.75
C TYR A 149 -42.32 39.48 -6.80
N GLU A 150 -41.33 40.25 -7.27
CA GLU A 150 -39.93 39.84 -7.22
C GLU A 150 -39.37 40.03 -5.80
N VAL A 151 -38.88 38.95 -5.19
CA VAL A 151 -38.38 38.96 -3.81
C VAL A 151 -36.87 39.15 -3.76
N SER A 152 -36.11 38.46 -4.61
CA SER A 152 -34.66 38.67 -4.72
C SER A 152 -34.05 38.20 -6.05
N TYR A 153 -32.79 38.58 -6.24
CA TYR A 153 -31.99 38.28 -7.43
C TYR A 153 -30.79 37.38 -7.09
N ARG A 154 -30.67 36.22 -7.77
CA ARG A 154 -29.54 35.29 -7.60
C ARG A 154 -29.05 34.74 -8.95
N GLY A 155 -28.28 35.54 -9.69
CA GLY A 155 -27.69 35.13 -10.97
C GLY A 155 -28.73 34.95 -12.09
N PRO A 156 -28.78 33.82 -12.81
CA PRO A 156 -29.76 33.62 -13.89
C PRO A 156 -31.19 33.34 -13.40
N MET A 157 -31.37 32.94 -12.12
CA MET A 157 -32.67 32.65 -11.52
C MET A 157 -33.18 33.81 -10.67
N LYS A 158 -34.50 34.02 -10.70
CA LYS A 158 -35.24 34.99 -9.89
C LYS A 158 -36.19 34.28 -8.93
N ALA A 159 -36.29 34.80 -7.71
CA ALA A 159 -37.25 34.35 -6.70
C ALA A 159 -38.50 35.25 -6.78
N ILE A 160 -39.66 34.66 -7.10
CA ILE A 160 -40.94 35.37 -7.24
C ILE A 160 -42.02 34.78 -6.32
N ALA A 161 -42.99 35.61 -5.95
CA ALA A 161 -44.18 35.18 -5.21
C ALA A 161 -45.47 35.66 -5.91
N THR A 162 -46.49 34.81 -5.95
CA THR A 162 -47.85 35.14 -6.43
C THR A 162 -48.87 35.04 -5.29
N ILE A 163 -49.97 35.79 -5.39
CA ILE A 163 -51.04 35.83 -4.38
C ILE A 163 -52.29 35.19 -4.97
N GLY A 164 -52.84 34.17 -4.31
CA GLY A 164 -54.13 33.54 -4.64
C GLY A 164 -54.16 32.68 -5.91
N GLU A 165 -53.19 32.81 -6.81
CA GLU A 165 -53.13 32.08 -8.07
C GLU A 165 -51.83 31.27 -8.21
N GLN A 166 -51.95 29.98 -8.56
CA GLN A 166 -50.81 29.12 -8.87
C GLN A 166 -50.35 29.34 -10.30
N LEU A 167 -49.04 29.41 -10.51
CA LEU A 167 -48.47 29.45 -11.85
C LEU A 167 -48.60 28.07 -12.51
N ASP A 168 -48.95 28.06 -13.79
CA ASP A 168 -49.02 26.82 -14.56
C ASP A 168 -47.63 26.16 -14.64
N PRO A 169 -47.50 24.83 -14.42
CA PRO A 169 -46.23 24.11 -14.53
C PRO A 169 -45.50 24.31 -15.88
N SER A 170 -46.21 24.67 -16.95
CA SER A 170 -45.66 24.96 -18.29
C SER A 170 -44.85 26.26 -18.37
N THR A 171 -44.92 27.13 -17.36
CA THR A 171 -44.18 28.40 -17.27
C THR A 171 -42.68 28.22 -16.96
N GLY A 172 -42.25 27.01 -16.59
CA GLY A 172 -40.88 26.75 -16.14
C GLY A 172 -40.59 27.21 -14.71
N ALA A 173 -41.60 27.71 -13.98
CA ALA A 173 -41.51 28.08 -12.58
C ALA A 173 -41.40 26.84 -11.69
N VAL A 174 -40.37 26.78 -10.83
CA VAL A 174 -40.18 25.68 -9.88
C VAL A 174 -40.71 26.10 -8.51
N PRO A 175 -41.68 25.39 -7.90
CA PRO A 175 -42.18 25.71 -6.57
C PRO A 175 -41.07 25.67 -5.51
N ALA A 176 -40.98 26.73 -4.72
CA ALA A 176 -40.05 26.81 -3.61
C ALA A 176 -40.62 26.12 -2.37
N THR A 177 -39.78 25.34 -1.68
CA THR A 177 -40.11 24.76 -0.38
C THR A 177 -39.24 25.40 0.69
N PHE A 178 -39.86 25.77 1.80
CA PHE A 178 -39.16 26.41 2.92
C PHE A 178 -38.84 25.38 4.00
N ALA A 179 -37.59 25.38 4.45
CA ALA A 179 -37.23 24.71 5.68
C ALA A 179 -37.88 25.41 6.88
N LYS A 180 -38.08 24.69 7.98
CA LYS A 180 -38.63 25.28 9.22
C LYS A 180 -37.65 26.26 9.87
N GLY A 181 -38.19 27.32 10.45
CA GLY A 181 -37.45 28.31 11.21
C GLY A 181 -37.03 29.53 10.40
N ARG A 182 -36.57 30.55 11.13
CA ARG A 182 -36.23 31.87 10.59
C ARG A 182 -34.75 31.98 10.21
N LEU A 183 -34.44 32.67 9.11
CA LEU A 183 -33.06 32.79 8.58
C LEU A 183 -32.07 33.31 9.63
N SER A 184 -32.44 34.36 10.37
CA SER A 184 -31.59 34.94 11.43
C SER A 184 -31.33 33.97 12.60
N VAL A 185 -32.28 33.10 12.93
CA VAL A 185 -32.12 32.07 13.96
C VAL A 185 -31.18 30.97 13.47
N LEU A 186 -31.35 30.52 12.22
CA LEU A 186 -30.47 29.55 11.59
C LEU A 186 -29.04 30.09 11.47
N GLN A 187 -28.86 31.34 11.04
CA GLN A 187 -27.54 31.96 10.94
C GLN A 187 -26.85 32.07 12.32
N ARG A 188 -27.59 32.47 13.37
CA ARG A 188 -27.05 32.46 14.74
C ARG A 188 -26.66 31.05 15.20
N SER A 189 -27.46 30.03 14.87
CA SER A 189 -27.16 28.63 15.19
C SER A 189 -25.88 28.15 14.48
N ILE A 190 -25.71 28.49 13.20
CA ILE A 190 -24.50 28.22 12.40
C ILE A 190 -23.28 28.90 13.03
N ASP A 191 -23.38 30.18 13.37
CA ASP A 191 -22.29 30.94 13.96
C ASP A 191 -21.91 30.40 15.35
N GLN A 192 -22.90 30.01 16.16
CA GLN A 192 -22.68 29.41 17.47
C GLN A 192 -22.00 28.04 17.34
N ALA A 193 -22.49 27.19 16.43
CA ALA A 193 -21.86 25.90 16.14
C ALA A 193 -20.42 26.09 15.65
N GLY A 194 -20.17 27.06 14.77
CA GLY A 194 -18.83 27.42 14.31
C GLY A 194 -17.89 27.82 15.45
N LYS A 195 -18.35 28.67 16.38
CA LYS A 195 -17.56 29.06 17.56
C LYS A 195 -17.26 27.87 18.48
N GLU A 196 -18.23 26.97 18.69
CA GLU A 196 -18.00 25.77 19.51
C GLU A 196 -17.04 24.79 18.84
N LEU A 197 -17.11 24.62 17.52
CA LEU A 197 -16.18 23.78 16.76
C LEU A 197 -14.73 24.28 16.89
N VAL A 198 -14.50 25.60 16.84
CA VAL A 198 -13.17 26.19 17.07
C VAL A 198 -12.68 25.88 18.48
N ARG A 199 -13.52 25.99 19.51
CA ARG A 199 -13.16 25.65 20.89
C ARG A 199 -12.85 24.16 21.07
N ILE A 200 -13.55 23.28 20.35
CA ILE A 200 -13.26 21.84 20.36
C ILE A 200 -11.90 21.58 19.71
N ASP A 201 -11.62 22.20 18.56
CA ASP A 201 -10.33 22.09 17.87
C ASP A 201 -9.16 22.55 18.76
N GLU A 202 -9.31 23.65 19.48
CA GLU A 202 -8.33 24.12 20.48
C GLU A 202 -8.09 23.09 21.60
N LYS A 203 -9.15 22.46 22.11
CA LYS A 203 -9.04 21.41 23.14
C LYS A 203 -8.37 20.14 22.62
N LEU A 204 -8.67 19.73 21.39
CA LEU A 204 -8.03 18.59 20.74
C LEU A 204 -6.54 18.87 20.54
N LYS A 205 -6.18 20.06 20.04
CA LYS A 205 -4.78 20.51 19.91
C LYS A 205 -4.05 20.56 21.25
N ALA A 206 -4.70 21.04 22.31
CA ALA A 206 -4.12 21.03 23.66
C ALA A 206 -3.84 19.61 24.18
N SER A 207 -4.60 18.61 23.70
CA SER A 207 -4.48 17.21 24.10
C SER A 207 -3.38 16.45 23.34
N LEU A 208 -2.72 17.07 22.36
CA LEU A 208 -1.57 16.48 21.65
C LEU A 208 -0.40 16.08 22.57
N VAL A 209 -0.32 16.68 23.76
CA VAL A 209 0.66 16.33 24.79
C VAL A 209 0.46 14.92 25.36
N HIS A 210 -0.71 14.29 25.15
CA HIS A 210 -1.05 12.96 25.67
C HIS A 210 -0.95 11.86 24.62
N LEU A 211 -0.51 12.17 23.39
CA LEU A 211 -0.52 11.24 22.26
C LEU A 211 0.33 10.00 22.52
N ASP A 212 1.53 10.16 23.08
CA ASP A 212 2.40 9.02 23.39
C ASP A 212 1.83 8.15 24.52
N ALA A 213 1.19 8.76 25.52
CA ALA A 213 0.51 8.04 26.59
C ALA A 213 -0.67 7.21 26.07
N LEU A 214 -1.45 7.75 25.12
CA LEU A 214 -2.55 7.04 24.46
C LEU A 214 -2.05 5.88 23.60
N LYS A 215 -0.98 6.09 22.81
CA LYS A 215 -0.34 5.02 22.02
C LYS A 215 0.21 3.89 22.88
N HIS A 216 0.84 4.25 24.00
CA HIS A 216 1.32 3.29 24.98
C HIS A 216 0.15 2.51 25.58
N TYR A 217 -0.94 3.21 25.97
CA TYR A 217 -2.14 2.55 26.50
C TYR A 217 -2.79 1.57 25.52
N ARG A 218 -2.93 1.95 24.24
CA ARG A 218 -3.38 1.04 23.18
C ARG A 218 -2.52 -0.22 23.13
N SER A 219 -1.20 -0.05 23.13
CA SER A 219 -0.24 -1.17 23.09
C SER A 219 -0.38 -2.08 24.31
N VAL A 220 -0.67 -1.52 25.49
CA VAL A 220 -0.95 -2.29 26.72
C VAL A 220 -2.25 -3.10 26.58
N LEU A 221 -3.31 -2.50 26.02
CA LEU A 221 -4.58 -3.20 25.77
C LEU A 221 -4.43 -4.32 24.74
N GLU A 222 -3.68 -4.11 23.65
CA GLU A 222 -3.34 -5.13 22.65
C GLU A 222 -2.58 -6.29 23.29
N MET A 223 -1.57 -5.99 24.11
CA MET A 223 -0.80 -7.00 24.84
C MET A 223 -1.67 -7.81 25.80
N ARG A 224 -2.61 -7.17 26.52
CA ARG A 224 -3.57 -7.85 27.40
C ARG A 224 -4.54 -8.73 26.62
N THR A 225 -5.06 -8.22 25.51
CA THR A 225 -5.93 -8.99 24.62
C THR A 225 -5.22 -10.23 24.10
N ARG A 226 -3.94 -10.12 23.71
CA ARG A 226 -3.11 -11.26 23.31
C ARG A 226 -2.87 -12.24 24.45
N PHE A 227 -2.70 -11.77 25.69
CA PHE A 227 -2.59 -12.63 26.86
C PHE A 227 -3.89 -13.44 27.08
N GLU A 228 -5.05 -12.79 27.00
CA GLU A 228 -6.35 -13.45 27.15
C GLU A 228 -6.64 -14.43 26.01
N GLU A 229 -6.26 -14.07 24.77
CA GLU A 229 -6.38 -14.96 23.61
C GLU A 229 -5.55 -16.24 23.80
N VAL A 230 -4.30 -16.11 24.25
CA VAL A 230 -3.43 -17.25 24.56
C VAL A 230 -4.00 -18.05 25.73
N GLU A 231 -4.52 -17.39 26.78
CA GLU A 231 -5.18 -18.07 27.91
C GLU A 231 -6.42 -18.85 27.45
N ALA A 232 -7.23 -18.31 26.55
CA ALA A 232 -8.40 -18.98 25.98
C ALA A 232 -8.04 -20.15 25.04
N SER A 233 -6.88 -20.07 24.39
CA SER A 233 -6.38 -21.11 23.48
C SER A 233 -5.86 -22.37 24.19
N LEU A 234 -5.65 -22.30 25.50
CA LEU A 234 -5.22 -23.45 26.29
C LEU A 234 -6.22 -24.59 26.19
N VAL A 235 -5.68 -25.80 26.19
CA VAL A 235 -6.48 -27.01 26.32
C VAL A 235 -6.35 -27.47 27.76
N ASP A 236 -7.48 -27.44 28.46
CA ASP A 236 -7.62 -27.86 29.84
C ASP A 236 -8.13 -29.30 29.90
N ASP A 237 -7.47 -30.11 30.73
CA ASP A 237 -7.95 -31.37 31.30
C ASP A 237 -8.16 -31.17 32.82
N GLU A 238 -8.72 -32.16 33.54
CA GLU A 238 -9.16 -31.99 34.94
C GLU A 238 -8.07 -31.40 35.86
N GLU A 239 -6.81 -31.84 35.73
CA GLU A 239 -5.68 -31.36 36.56
C GLU A 239 -4.57 -30.64 35.78
N LEU A 240 -4.54 -30.81 34.46
CA LEU A 240 -3.44 -30.37 33.60
C LEU A 240 -3.94 -29.39 32.54
N SER A 241 -3.16 -28.36 32.28
CA SER A 241 -3.33 -27.48 31.12
C SER A 241 -2.12 -27.65 30.20
N TYR A 242 -2.36 -27.71 28.89
CA TYR A 242 -1.27 -27.71 27.92
C TYR A 242 -1.40 -26.60 26.87
N LEU A 243 -0.23 -26.16 26.41
CA LEU A 243 -0.03 -25.12 25.41
C LEU A 243 0.79 -25.69 24.25
N VAL A 244 0.37 -25.41 23.02
CA VAL A 244 1.10 -25.78 21.80
C VAL A 244 1.61 -24.52 21.13
N GLY A 245 2.84 -24.57 20.63
CA GLY A 245 3.42 -23.47 19.88
C GLY A 245 4.66 -23.88 19.11
N TYR A 246 5.29 -22.89 18.49
CA TYR A 246 6.49 -23.05 17.70
C TYR A 246 7.58 -22.12 18.21
N LEU A 247 8.83 -22.56 18.19
CA LEU A 247 9.99 -21.74 18.51
C LEU A 247 11.15 -22.00 17.55
N PRO A 248 12.00 -21.00 17.24
CA PRO A 248 13.19 -21.20 16.45
C PRO A 248 14.17 -22.13 17.16
N THR A 249 14.80 -23.05 16.43
CA THR A 249 15.76 -24.04 16.97
C THR A 249 16.90 -23.38 17.74
N LYS A 250 17.28 -22.14 17.39
CA LYS A 250 18.30 -21.37 18.11
C LYS A 250 17.89 -20.95 19.53
N GLU A 251 16.58 -20.84 19.80
CA GLU A 251 16.03 -20.43 21.09
C GLU A 251 15.76 -21.65 22.01
N GLU A 252 15.98 -22.87 21.53
CA GLU A 252 15.77 -24.13 22.27
C GLU A 252 16.50 -24.16 23.63
N GLU A 253 17.74 -23.70 23.67
CA GLU A 253 18.54 -23.71 24.90
C GLU A 253 18.00 -22.70 25.93
N GLN A 254 17.55 -21.53 25.47
CA GLN A 254 16.91 -20.52 26.31
C GLN A 254 15.58 -21.05 26.86
N PHE A 255 14.75 -21.65 26.00
CA PHE A 255 13.49 -22.27 26.40
C PHE A 255 13.70 -23.40 27.42
N THR A 256 14.66 -24.29 27.17
CA THR A 256 14.99 -25.42 28.06
C THR A 256 15.41 -24.95 29.45
N ARG A 257 16.25 -23.90 29.54
CA ARG A 257 16.63 -23.28 30.82
C ARG A 257 15.42 -22.71 31.56
N LEU A 258 14.52 -22.05 30.84
CA LEU A 258 13.29 -21.47 31.39
C LEU A 258 12.33 -22.55 31.91
N ALA A 259 12.14 -23.62 31.14
CA ALA A 259 11.29 -24.74 31.51
C ALA A 259 11.81 -25.46 32.78
N LYS A 260 13.12 -25.74 32.84
CA LYS A 260 13.77 -26.33 34.02
C LYS A 260 13.62 -25.46 35.27
N LYS A 261 13.82 -24.15 35.15
CA LYS A 261 13.71 -23.20 36.27
C LYS A 261 12.31 -23.17 36.87
N ASN A 262 11.27 -23.32 36.04
CA ASN A 262 9.88 -23.23 36.46
C ASN A 262 9.19 -24.59 36.66
N GLY A 263 9.91 -25.70 36.43
CA GLY A 263 9.40 -27.06 36.59
C GLY A 263 8.30 -27.41 35.59
N TRP A 264 8.43 -27.00 34.33
CA TRP A 264 7.48 -27.34 33.26
C TRP A 264 7.84 -28.69 32.63
N ALA A 265 6.83 -29.52 32.36
CA ALA A 265 6.99 -30.64 31.45
C ALA A 265 6.86 -30.10 30.02
N TYR A 266 7.76 -30.50 29.13
CA TYR A 266 7.73 -30.05 27.74
C TYR A 266 8.19 -31.15 26.79
N LEU A 267 7.72 -31.07 25.56
CA LEU A 267 8.15 -31.91 24.45
C LEU A 267 8.51 -31.00 23.28
N LEU A 268 9.71 -31.19 22.73
CA LEU A 268 10.18 -30.51 21.53
C LEU A 268 10.25 -31.55 20.41
N GLU A 269 9.47 -31.33 19.37
CA GLU A 269 9.44 -32.19 18.18
C GLU A 269 9.89 -31.38 16.96
N ASP A 270 10.52 -32.09 16.03
CA ASP A 270 10.74 -31.54 14.70
C ASP A 270 9.39 -31.41 13.99
N VAL A 271 9.26 -30.35 13.21
CA VAL A 271 8.02 -30.04 12.49
C VAL A 271 7.75 -31.11 11.42
N SER A 272 6.57 -31.74 11.48
CA SER A 272 6.15 -32.76 10.50
C SER A 272 6.00 -32.17 9.09
N GLU A 273 6.19 -32.99 8.06
CA GLU A 273 6.09 -32.54 6.66
C GLU A 273 4.72 -31.95 6.32
N ASP A 274 3.65 -32.49 6.93
CA ASP A 274 2.27 -32.09 6.72
C ASP A 274 1.78 -30.96 7.65
N ASP A 275 2.65 -30.36 8.47
CA ASP A 275 2.27 -29.22 9.33
C ASP A 275 2.31 -27.91 8.51
N GLU A 276 1.13 -27.41 8.14
CA GLU A 276 0.96 -26.16 7.40
C GLU A 276 0.90 -24.92 8.30
N ASP A 277 0.65 -25.08 9.61
CA ASP A 277 0.46 -23.99 10.57
C ASP A 277 1.78 -23.40 11.09
N VAL A 278 2.89 -23.79 10.49
CA VAL A 278 4.23 -23.46 10.97
C VAL A 278 4.57 -22.01 10.66
N PRO A 279 4.89 -21.19 11.68
CA PRO A 279 5.25 -19.81 11.45
C PRO A 279 6.63 -19.69 10.80
N THR A 280 6.80 -18.62 10.04
CA THR A 280 8.02 -18.30 9.29
C THR A 280 8.75 -17.13 9.92
N LEU A 281 10.01 -17.35 10.26
CA LEU A 281 10.95 -16.32 10.67
C LEU A 281 12.07 -16.21 9.64
N ILE A 282 12.18 -15.06 8.98
CA ILE A 282 13.26 -14.81 8.02
C ILE A 282 14.47 -14.22 8.75
N GLU A 283 15.57 -14.96 8.76
CA GLU A 283 16.86 -14.46 9.16
C GLU A 283 17.61 -13.86 7.98
N TYR A 284 17.63 -12.54 7.92
CA TYR A 284 18.34 -11.84 6.85
C TYR A 284 19.85 -11.95 7.03
N ARG A 285 20.55 -12.26 5.93
CA ARG A 285 22.01 -12.13 5.87
C ARG A 285 22.40 -10.65 6.01
N LYS A 286 23.61 -10.37 6.50
CA LYS A 286 24.13 -9.00 6.63
C LYS A 286 23.98 -8.24 5.31
N GLY A 287 23.34 -7.07 5.33
CA GLY A 287 23.05 -6.24 4.16
C GLY A 287 21.76 -6.56 3.41
N VAL A 288 21.23 -7.80 3.50
CA VAL A 288 19.98 -8.18 2.80
C VAL A 288 18.75 -7.69 3.56
N GLY A 289 18.84 -7.54 4.89
CA GLY A 289 17.74 -7.09 5.74
C GLY A 289 17.19 -5.71 5.39
N ILE A 290 17.89 -4.96 4.53
CA ILE A 290 17.47 -3.68 3.96
C ILE A 290 16.12 -3.81 3.20
N ILE A 291 15.80 -4.99 2.66
CA ILE A 291 14.55 -5.21 1.92
C ILE A 291 13.32 -5.39 2.81
N LYS A 292 13.50 -5.69 4.10
CA LYS A 292 12.41 -6.02 5.04
C LYS A 292 11.23 -5.02 5.00
N PRO A 293 11.44 -3.69 4.96
CA PRO A 293 10.34 -2.72 4.90
C PRO A 293 9.44 -2.91 3.68
N VAL A 294 9.98 -3.40 2.56
CA VAL A 294 9.17 -3.68 1.35
C VAL A 294 8.23 -4.84 1.62
N PHE A 295 8.73 -5.96 2.18
CA PHE A 295 7.87 -7.09 2.53
C PHE A 295 6.83 -6.73 3.60
N ASP A 296 7.22 -5.94 4.61
CA ASP A 296 6.30 -5.45 5.65
C ASP A 296 5.16 -4.60 5.04
N ILE A 297 5.47 -3.69 4.10
CA ILE A 297 4.47 -2.85 3.40
C ILE A 297 3.54 -3.70 2.52
N LEU A 298 4.09 -4.73 1.88
CA LEU A 298 3.32 -5.63 1.01
C LEU A 298 2.47 -6.61 1.81
N GLY A 299 2.73 -6.77 3.12
CA GLY A 299 2.01 -7.73 3.97
C GLY A 299 2.20 -9.18 3.52
N THR A 300 3.34 -9.50 2.91
CA THR A 300 3.61 -10.82 2.35
C THR A 300 4.67 -11.55 3.18
N VAL A 301 4.41 -12.82 3.48
CA VAL A 301 5.32 -13.70 4.21
C VAL A 301 5.45 -15.00 3.42
N PRO A 302 6.68 -15.43 3.09
CA PRO A 302 6.87 -16.70 2.41
C PRO A 302 6.42 -17.83 3.35
N GLY A 303 5.89 -18.91 2.77
CA GLY A 303 5.62 -20.14 3.51
C GLY A 303 6.88 -20.72 4.14
N TYR A 304 6.73 -21.46 5.24
CA TYR A 304 7.87 -22.00 6.01
C TYR A 304 8.79 -22.90 5.16
N ARG A 305 8.20 -23.64 4.20
CA ARG A 305 8.89 -24.54 3.27
C ARG A 305 9.21 -23.90 1.92
N GLU A 306 8.89 -22.61 1.75
CA GLU A 306 9.19 -21.87 0.53
C GLU A 306 10.62 -21.33 0.50
N HIS A 307 11.00 -20.75 -0.62
CA HIS A 307 12.32 -20.17 -0.81
C HIS A 307 12.43 -18.79 -0.17
N ASP A 308 13.51 -18.55 0.57
CA ASP A 308 13.90 -17.17 0.91
C ASP A 308 14.46 -16.47 -0.32
N ILE A 309 13.64 -15.65 -0.97
CA ILE A 309 14.03 -14.87 -2.14
C ILE A 309 14.60 -13.50 -1.82
N SER A 310 14.75 -13.13 -0.55
CA SER A 310 15.07 -11.75 -0.11
C SER A 310 16.29 -11.15 -0.80
N THR A 311 17.32 -11.96 -1.05
CA THR A 311 18.56 -11.50 -1.70
C THR A 311 18.33 -11.12 -3.16
N TRP A 312 17.65 -11.99 -3.91
CA TRP A 312 17.36 -11.78 -5.32
C TRP A 312 16.30 -10.71 -5.50
N PHE A 313 15.30 -10.70 -4.63
CA PHE A 313 14.28 -9.66 -4.57
C PHE A 313 14.92 -8.29 -4.39
N LEU A 314 15.82 -8.10 -3.41
CA LEU A 314 16.52 -6.83 -3.21
C LEU A 314 17.30 -6.37 -4.45
N LEU A 315 18.03 -7.29 -5.09
CA LEU A 315 18.84 -7.01 -6.27
C LEU A 315 17.97 -6.52 -7.44
N PHE A 316 16.95 -7.30 -7.82
CA PHE A 316 16.10 -7.00 -8.96
C PHE A 316 15.14 -5.83 -8.66
N PHE A 317 14.60 -5.74 -7.45
CA PHE A 317 13.80 -4.59 -7.03
C PHE A 317 14.58 -3.29 -7.13
N THR A 318 15.84 -3.27 -6.67
CA THR A 318 16.71 -2.08 -6.78
C THR A 318 16.93 -1.69 -8.24
N LEU A 319 17.18 -2.67 -9.11
CA LEU A 319 17.34 -2.43 -10.55
C LEU A 319 16.03 -1.91 -11.18
N PHE A 320 14.89 -2.50 -10.87
CA PHE A 320 13.59 -2.10 -11.44
C PHE A 320 13.18 -0.72 -10.97
N PHE A 321 13.41 -0.42 -9.68
CA PHE A 321 13.21 0.92 -9.14
C PHE A 321 14.04 1.95 -9.92
N ALA A 322 15.33 1.66 -10.13
CA ALA A 322 16.22 2.55 -10.86
C ALA A 322 15.77 2.77 -12.31
N MET A 323 15.35 1.71 -13.01
CA MET A 323 14.89 1.80 -14.39
C MET A 323 13.53 2.49 -14.55
N ILE A 324 12.59 2.25 -13.64
CA ILE A 324 11.25 2.86 -13.66
C ILE A 324 11.33 4.36 -13.36
N ILE A 325 12.08 4.75 -12.32
CA ILE A 325 12.25 6.17 -11.98
C ILE A 325 13.12 6.87 -13.02
N GLY A 326 14.18 6.21 -13.51
CA GLY A 326 14.87 6.58 -14.75
C GLY A 326 15.69 7.88 -14.73
N ASP A 327 15.54 8.74 -13.72
CA ASP A 327 16.08 10.10 -13.68
C ASP A 327 17.04 10.31 -12.50
N ALA A 328 18.28 10.72 -12.79
CA ALA A 328 19.32 10.93 -11.79
C ALA A 328 19.03 12.11 -10.86
N GLY A 329 18.30 13.13 -11.34
CA GLY A 329 17.83 14.26 -10.53
C GLY A 329 16.84 13.81 -9.45
N TYR A 330 15.93 12.90 -9.79
CA TYR A 330 15.00 12.32 -8.81
C TYR A 330 15.72 11.41 -7.80
N GLY A 331 16.69 10.62 -8.28
CA GLY A 331 17.57 9.86 -7.39
C GLY A 331 18.32 10.75 -6.39
N LEU A 332 18.79 11.93 -6.81
CA LEU A 332 19.41 12.90 -5.91
C LEU A 332 18.42 13.47 -4.89
N ILE A 333 17.18 13.77 -5.30
CA ILE A 333 16.12 14.21 -4.37
C ILE A 333 15.88 13.15 -3.30
N PHE A 334 15.73 11.88 -3.68
CA PHE A 334 15.57 10.79 -2.72
C PHE A 334 16.78 10.64 -1.79
N LEU A 335 17.99 10.79 -2.32
CA LEU A 335 19.23 10.75 -1.55
C LEU A 335 19.28 11.87 -0.49
N LEU A 336 18.89 13.09 -0.86
CA LEU A 336 18.85 14.24 0.04
C LEU A 336 17.78 14.07 1.13
N ILE A 337 16.60 13.58 0.77
CA ILE A 337 15.52 13.28 1.73
C ILE A 337 15.99 12.20 2.72
N ALA A 338 16.61 11.12 2.25
CA ALA A 338 17.16 10.08 3.11
C ALA A 338 18.24 10.63 4.05
N GLY A 339 19.12 11.52 3.54
CA GLY A 339 20.11 12.24 4.32
C GLY A 339 19.51 13.09 5.45
N ALA A 340 18.49 13.89 5.12
CA ALA A 340 17.81 14.74 6.09
C ALA A 340 17.13 13.91 7.21
N ILE A 341 16.48 12.80 6.85
CA ILE A 341 15.86 11.88 7.82
C ILE A 341 16.92 11.22 8.69
N HIS A 342 18.02 10.74 8.11
CA HIS A 342 19.11 10.11 8.84
C HIS A 342 19.70 11.06 9.90
N ILE A 343 19.97 12.31 9.53
CA ILE A 343 20.50 13.33 10.44
C ILE A 343 19.50 13.62 11.56
N SER A 344 18.21 13.76 11.23
CA SER A 344 17.14 14.02 12.20
C SER A 344 16.99 12.88 13.22
N MET A 345 17.04 11.62 12.77
CA MET A 345 16.87 10.43 13.61
C MET A 345 18.12 10.02 14.39
N LYS A 346 19.29 10.62 14.12
CA LYS A 346 20.62 10.26 14.69
C LYS A 346 21.09 8.81 14.46
N LYS A 347 20.24 7.95 13.89
CA LYS A 347 20.53 6.56 13.50
C LYS A 347 19.69 6.19 12.28
N ALA A 348 20.33 5.71 11.22
CA ALA A 348 19.62 5.15 10.07
C ALA A 348 18.87 3.87 10.47
N ASN A 349 17.55 3.87 10.26
CA ASN A 349 16.77 2.64 10.28
C ASN A 349 16.90 1.92 8.91
N THR A 350 16.39 0.69 8.86
CA THR A 350 16.42 -0.15 7.66
C THR A 350 15.77 0.52 6.44
N LEU A 351 14.70 1.28 6.64
CA LEU A 351 14.02 2.03 5.58
C LEU A 351 14.92 3.11 4.97
N VAL A 352 15.61 3.90 5.79
CA VAL A 352 16.55 4.91 5.30
C VAL A 352 17.70 4.27 4.51
N MET A 353 18.21 3.12 4.98
CA MET A 353 19.22 2.36 4.22
C MET A 353 18.70 1.88 2.88
N LEU A 354 17.43 1.45 2.81
CA LEU A 354 16.79 1.06 1.55
C LEU A 354 16.71 2.24 0.61
N VAL A 355 16.21 3.39 1.07
CA VAL A 355 16.12 4.59 0.24
C VAL A 355 17.50 5.00 -0.27
N TYR A 356 18.57 4.88 0.51
CA TYR A 356 19.94 5.13 0.02
C TYR A 356 20.33 4.21 -1.14
N VAL A 357 20.12 2.89 -0.99
CA VAL A 357 20.44 1.91 -2.04
C VAL A 357 19.66 2.20 -3.32
N LEU A 358 18.36 2.45 -3.19
CA LEU A 358 17.48 2.78 -4.32
C LEU A 358 17.91 4.10 -4.99
N SER A 359 18.19 5.15 -4.20
CA SER A 359 18.60 6.45 -4.71
C SER A 359 19.91 6.39 -5.49
N ILE A 360 20.92 5.70 -4.95
CA ILE A 360 22.21 5.53 -5.61
C ILE A 360 22.03 4.76 -6.92
N ALA A 361 21.24 3.67 -6.92
CA ALA A 361 20.95 2.92 -8.12
C ALA A 361 20.23 3.77 -9.19
N THR A 362 19.25 4.59 -8.80
CA THR A 362 18.57 5.54 -9.70
C THR A 362 19.53 6.59 -10.26
N ILE A 363 20.43 7.14 -9.46
CA ILE A 363 21.45 8.09 -9.92
C ILE A 363 22.36 7.43 -10.95
N LEU A 364 22.82 6.21 -10.67
CA LEU A 364 23.66 5.45 -11.59
C LEU A 364 22.91 5.19 -12.90
N TRP A 365 21.70 4.66 -12.84
CA TRP A 365 20.90 4.37 -14.03
C TRP A 365 20.59 5.64 -14.85
N GLY A 366 20.10 6.70 -14.21
CA GLY A 366 19.82 7.98 -14.86
C GLY A 366 21.07 8.63 -15.45
N SER A 367 22.24 8.44 -14.84
CA SER A 367 23.51 8.91 -15.41
C SER A 367 23.93 8.09 -16.63
N LEU A 368 23.69 6.77 -16.62
CA LEU A 368 23.98 5.89 -17.75
C LEU A 368 23.05 6.15 -18.96
N THR A 369 21.79 6.49 -18.71
CA THR A 369 20.81 6.86 -19.76
C THR A 369 20.83 8.34 -20.12
N GLY A 370 21.57 9.17 -19.36
CA GLY A 370 21.71 10.61 -19.58
C GLY A 370 20.52 11.46 -19.16
N THR A 371 19.62 10.94 -18.33
CA THR A 371 18.43 11.67 -17.86
C THR A 371 18.67 12.37 -16.53
N TRP A 372 18.67 13.71 -16.57
CA TRP A 372 18.72 14.60 -15.42
C TRP A 372 17.58 15.61 -15.49
N PHE A 373 16.59 15.48 -14.59
CA PHE A 373 15.35 16.26 -14.60
C PHE A 373 14.63 16.28 -15.96
N GLY A 374 14.82 15.26 -16.80
CA GLY A 374 14.35 15.24 -18.19
C GLY A 374 14.84 16.41 -19.07
N SER A 375 15.96 17.06 -18.72
CA SER A 375 16.50 18.20 -19.47
C SER A 375 17.75 17.84 -20.28
N ILE A 376 17.67 18.05 -21.60
CA ILE A 376 18.81 17.89 -22.51
C ILE A 376 19.88 18.97 -22.29
N GLU A 377 19.46 20.17 -21.86
CA GLU A 377 20.34 21.32 -21.64
C GLU A 377 21.35 21.07 -20.52
N ILE A 378 20.94 20.35 -19.46
CA ILE A 378 21.82 19.95 -18.36
C ILE A 378 22.95 19.08 -18.88
N LEU A 379 22.64 18.14 -19.76
CA LEU A 379 23.62 17.21 -20.33
C LEU A 379 24.61 17.92 -21.26
N GLN A 380 24.11 18.87 -22.07
CA GLN A 380 24.96 19.70 -22.95
C GLN A 380 25.86 20.67 -22.17
N SER A 381 25.37 21.18 -21.03
CA SER A 381 26.10 22.17 -20.22
C SER A 381 27.22 21.55 -19.38
N ILE A 382 27.17 20.24 -19.11
CA ILE A 382 28.13 19.55 -18.23
C ILE A 382 28.79 18.39 -19.01
N PRO A 383 29.96 18.62 -19.63
CA PRO A 383 30.66 17.62 -20.45
C PRO A 383 31.02 16.33 -19.70
N PHE A 384 31.19 16.39 -18.38
CA PHE A 384 31.44 15.22 -17.56
C PHE A 384 30.24 14.26 -17.54
N LEU A 385 29.01 14.77 -17.42
CA LEU A 385 27.81 13.94 -17.41
C LEU A 385 27.62 13.23 -18.75
N GLN A 386 27.89 13.92 -19.86
CA GLN A 386 27.80 13.35 -21.20
C GLN A 386 28.76 12.16 -21.40
N LYS A 387 29.94 12.17 -20.77
CA LYS A 387 30.90 11.06 -20.83
C LYS A 387 30.46 9.82 -20.06
N LEU A 388 29.57 9.97 -19.08
CA LEU A 388 29.04 8.84 -18.29
C LEU A 388 27.90 8.11 -19.00
N VAL A 389 27.28 8.75 -20.00
CA VAL A 389 26.17 8.17 -20.76
C VAL A 389 26.68 7.06 -21.66
N ILE A 390 25.98 5.92 -21.66
CA ILE A 390 26.19 4.87 -22.65
C ILE A 390 25.35 5.21 -23.88
N PRO A 391 25.95 5.53 -25.04
CA PRO A 391 25.22 6.06 -26.20
C PRO A 391 24.05 5.19 -26.65
N GLN A 392 24.20 3.86 -26.57
CA GLN A 392 23.20 2.89 -27.04
C GLN A 392 21.94 2.81 -26.19
N ILE A 393 21.97 3.31 -24.94
CA ILE A 393 20.82 3.34 -24.02
C ILE A 393 20.46 4.77 -23.61
N SER A 394 21.00 5.77 -24.32
CA SER A 394 20.71 7.17 -24.07
C SER A 394 19.26 7.49 -24.37
N ASN A 395 18.62 8.23 -23.46
CA ASN A 395 17.30 8.83 -23.69
C ASN A 395 17.35 10.07 -24.60
N TYR A 396 18.55 10.54 -24.93
CA TYR A 396 18.83 11.61 -25.91
C TYR A 396 19.81 11.10 -26.98
N PRO A 397 19.36 10.17 -27.84
CA PRO A 397 20.24 9.52 -28.83
C PRO A 397 20.71 10.50 -29.92
N GLU A 398 19.99 11.59 -30.16
CA GLU A 398 20.41 12.65 -31.09
C GLU A 398 21.75 13.29 -30.73
N LEU A 399 22.12 13.34 -29.45
CA LEU A 399 23.41 13.88 -28.99
C LEU A 399 24.60 13.02 -29.39
N PHE A 400 24.36 11.76 -29.77
CA PHE A 400 25.38 10.77 -30.08
C PHE A 400 25.31 10.27 -31.53
N GLY A 401 24.45 10.87 -32.36
CA GLY A 401 24.27 10.47 -33.77
C GLY A 401 23.64 9.09 -33.94
N ILE A 402 22.83 8.64 -32.97
CA ILE A 402 22.15 7.34 -32.98
C ILE A 402 20.67 7.57 -33.31
N GLU A 403 20.09 6.69 -34.12
CA GLU A 403 18.65 6.71 -34.38
C GLU A 403 17.85 6.34 -33.12
N ALA A 404 16.79 7.09 -32.82
CA ALA A 404 15.97 6.88 -31.63
C ALA A 404 15.41 5.45 -31.53
N VAL A 405 15.00 4.87 -32.66
CA VAL A 405 14.50 3.49 -32.75
C VAL A 405 15.57 2.48 -32.31
N THR A 406 16.83 2.71 -32.68
CA THR A 406 17.94 1.81 -32.31
C THR A 406 18.24 1.86 -30.82
N ALA A 407 18.22 3.06 -30.21
CA ALA A 407 18.40 3.21 -28.77
C ALA A 407 17.24 2.57 -27.99
N GLN A 408 15.98 2.84 -28.37
CA GLN A 408 14.79 2.23 -27.77
C GLN A 408 14.82 0.70 -27.88
N ASN A 409 15.14 0.16 -29.06
CA ASN A 409 15.31 -1.27 -29.27
C ASN A 409 16.39 -1.88 -28.37
N THR A 410 17.45 -1.14 -28.07
CA THR A 410 18.51 -1.61 -27.17
C THR A 410 18.03 -1.67 -25.73
N VAL A 411 17.31 -0.65 -25.26
CA VAL A 411 16.73 -0.66 -23.90
C VAL A 411 15.66 -1.76 -23.77
N MET A 412 14.79 -1.95 -24.78
CA MET A 412 13.83 -3.06 -24.80
C MET A 412 14.51 -4.43 -24.78
N LYS A 413 15.60 -4.62 -25.55
CA LYS A 413 16.41 -5.86 -25.48
C LYS A 413 16.94 -6.07 -24.07
N PHE A 414 17.47 -5.02 -23.44
CA PHE A 414 18.02 -5.08 -22.10
C PHE A 414 16.97 -5.46 -21.04
N THR A 415 15.76 -4.90 -21.11
CA THR A 415 14.68 -5.28 -20.18
C THR A 415 14.25 -6.74 -20.34
N PHE A 416 14.18 -7.25 -21.57
CA PHE A 416 13.91 -8.67 -21.81
C PHE A 416 15.05 -9.59 -21.35
N ILE A 417 16.31 -9.17 -21.49
CA ILE A 417 17.46 -9.92 -20.95
C ILE A 417 17.33 -10.02 -19.44
N ILE A 418 17.08 -8.91 -18.76
CA ILE A 418 16.91 -8.89 -17.30
C ILE A 418 15.79 -9.83 -16.86
N GLY A 419 14.62 -9.77 -17.51
CA GLY A 419 13.50 -10.65 -17.17
C GLY A 419 13.81 -12.12 -17.43
N THR A 420 14.46 -12.42 -18.54
CA THR A 420 14.89 -13.79 -18.85
C THR A 420 15.91 -14.29 -17.84
N VAL A 421 16.87 -13.46 -17.42
CA VAL A 421 17.86 -13.80 -16.38
C VAL A 421 17.16 -14.06 -15.04
N GLN A 422 16.22 -13.20 -14.65
CA GLN A 422 15.47 -13.38 -13.41
C GLN A 422 14.65 -14.68 -13.41
N LEU A 423 13.90 -14.97 -14.47
CA LEU A 423 13.10 -16.19 -14.60
C LEU A 423 13.98 -17.45 -14.74
N SER A 424 15.12 -17.34 -15.42
CA SER A 424 16.10 -18.43 -15.53
C SER A 424 16.70 -18.76 -14.17
N LEU A 425 16.98 -17.74 -13.35
CA LEU A 425 17.49 -17.92 -12.00
C LEU A 425 16.47 -18.68 -11.12
N ALA A 426 15.17 -18.41 -11.25
CA ALA A 426 14.13 -19.18 -10.57
C ALA A 426 14.23 -20.68 -10.90
N CYS A 427 14.34 -21.01 -12.19
CA CYS A 427 14.50 -22.40 -12.64
C CYS A 427 15.79 -23.03 -12.09
N ILE A 428 16.90 -22.30 -12.10
CA ILE A 428 18.19 -22.78 -11.57
C ILE A 428 18.08 -23.09 -10.07
N ILE A 429 17.41 -22.24 -9.28
CA ILE A 429 17.18 -22.49 -7.85
C ILE A 429 16.41 -23.79 -7.64
N ASN A 430 15.35 -24.03 -8.43
CA ASN A 430 14.56 -25.26 -8.38
C ASN A 430 15.39 -26.50 -8.76
N VAL A 431 16.17 -26.42 -9.86
CA VAL A 431 17.07 -27.52 -10.29
C VAL A 431 18.08 -27.86 -9.19
N VAL A 432 18.73 -26.87 -8.58
CA VAL A 432 19.72 -27.10 -7.52
C VAL A 432 19.09 -27.76 -6.30
N ARG A 433 17.86 -27.39 -5.94
CA ARG A 433 17.11 -28.02 -4.84
C ARG A 433 16.77 -29.48 -5.16
N LYS A 434 16.13 -29.72 -6.31
CA LYS A 434 15.68 -31.05 -6.72
C LYS A 434 16.84 -32.02 -6.95
N ALA A 435 17.98 -31.52 -7.44
CA ALA A 435 19.21 -32.30 -7.56
C ALA A 435 19.72 -32.81 -6.21
N ARG A 436 19.56 -32.05 -5.11
CA ARG A 436 19.98 -32.48 -3.76
C ARG A 436 19.12 -33.61 -3.21
N ILE A 437 17.82 -33.59 -3.49
CA ILE A 437 16.86 -34.63 -3.07
C ILE A 437 16.73 -35.78 -4.08
N LYS A 438 17.53 -35.78 -5.16
CA LYS A 438 17.53 -36.77 -6.25
C LYS A 438 16.15 -36.96 -6.90
N ASP A 439 15.40 -35.87 -7.02
CA ASP A 439 14.09 -35.85 -7.67
C ASP A 439 14.25 -35.77 -9.20
N LEU A 440 13.67 -36.75 -9.91
CA LEU A 440 13.79 -36.85 -11.38
C LEU A 440 13.07 -35.70 -12.11
N SER A 441 12.14 -35.01 -11.45
CA SER A 441 11.49 -33.81 -11.99
C SER A 441 12.45 -32.62 -12.18
N LEU A 442 13.71 -32.71 -11.74
CA LEU A 442 14.77 -31.75 -12.09
C LEU A 442 14.95 -31.60 -13.61
N VAL A 443 14.70 -32.67 -14.38
CA VAL A 443 14.82 -32.67 -15.85
C VAL A 443 13.74 -31.78 -16.47
N ALA A 444 12.56 -31.73 -15.86
CA ALA A 444 11.49 -30.82 -16.27
C ALA A 444 11.88 -29.36 -16.01
N ASP A 445 12.48 -29.04 -14.85
CA ASP A 445 12.93 -27.67 -14.55
C ASP A 445 14.08 -27.21 -15.46
N LEU A 446 14.99 -28.13 -15.84
CA LEU A 446 16.03 -27.85 -16.83
C LEU A 446 15.43 -27.62 -18.22
N SER A 447 14.38 -28.36 -18.57
CA SER A 447 13.66 -28.18 -19.82
C SER A 447 12.89 -26.86 -19.84
N TRP A 448 12.32 -26.44 -18.70
CA TRP A 448 11.74 -25.10 -18.51
C TRP A 448 12.76 -23.99 -18.74
N LEU A 449 14.00 -24.15 -18.24
CA LEU A 449 15.08 -23.19 -18.51
C LEU A 449 15.37 -23.08 -20.01
N ILE A 450 15.47 -24.21 -20.72
CA ILE A 450 15.68 -24.22 -22.18
C ILE A 450 14.49 -23.58 -22.91
N ALA A 451 13.26 -23.88 -22.49
CA ALA A 451 12.04 -23.29 -23.04
C ALA A 451 12.03 -21.77 -22.84
N LEU A 452 12.37 -21.26 -21.66
CA LEU A 452 12.45 -19.82 -21.37
C LEU A 452 13.45 -19.12 -22.28
N LEU A 453 14.64 -19.69 -22.48
CA LEU A 453 15.64 -19.14 -23.39
C LEU A 453 15.15 -19.12 -24.84
N ALA A 454 14.44 -20.17 -25.28
CA ALA A 454 13.82 -20.20 -26.60
C ALA A 454 12.69 -19.15 -26.73
N LEU A 455 11.81 -19.05 -25.74
CA LEU A 455 10.73 -18.06 -25.70
C LEU A 455 11.27 -16.62 -25.73
N TYR A 456 12.40 -16.36 -25.07
CA TYR A 456 13.07 -15.06 -25.13
C TYR A 456 13.41 -14.65 -26.58
N TYR A 457 13.98 -15.56 -27.38
CA TYR A 457 14.25 -15.27 -28.80
C TYR A 457 12.98 -15.08 -29.63
N ILE A 458 11.87 -15.74 -29.27
CA ILE A 458 10.55 -15.50 -29.89
C ILE A 458 10.08 -14.08 -29.58
N VAL A 459 10.19 -13.64 -28.32
CA VAL A 459 9.84 -12.28 -27.91
C VAL A 459 10.70 -11.25 -28.66
N LEU A 460 12.01 -11.47 -28.79
CA LEU A 460 12.89 -10.58 -29.56
C LEU A 460 12.53 -10.49 -31.05
N LEU A 461 12.17 -11.62 -31.66
CA LEU A 461 11.69 -11.65 -33.04
C LEU A 461 10.41 -10.81 -33.18
N LEU A 462 9.44 -11.00 -32.28
CA LEU A 462 8.13 -10.39 -32.38
C LEU A 462 8.13 -8.88 -32.06
N VAL A 463 8.91 -8.46 -31.06
CA VAL A 463 8.90 -7.06 -30.59
C VAL A 463 9.88 -6.18 -31.37
N ILE A 464 11.06 -6.71 -31.70
CA ILE A 464 12.18 -5.91 -32.23
C ILE A 464 12.61 -6.38 -33.63
N GLY A 465 11.94 -7.39 -34.19
CA GLY A 465 12.25 -7.90 -35.54
C GLY A 465 13.61 -8.58 -35.63
N ALA A 466 14.11 -9.17 -34.54
CA ALA A 466 15.42 -9.84 -34.54
C ALA A 466 15.42 -11.05 -35.48
N GLN A 467 16.46 -11.20 -36.30
CA GLN A 467 16.61 -12.36 -37.19
C GLN A 467 16.96 -13.61 -36.38
N VAL A 468 16.06 -14.59 -36.36
CA VAL A 468 16.25 -15.86 -35.65
C VAL A 468 15.85 -17.05 -36.54
N ASN A 469 16.42 -18.22 -36.28
CA ASN A 469 16.03 -19.45 -36.96
C ASN A 469 14.71 -19.98 -36.36
N ILE A 470 13.58 -19.57 -36.96
CA ILE A 470 12.22 -19.89 -36.50
C ILE A 470 12.01 -21.41 -36.37
N LYS A 471 12.52 -22.20 -37.32
CA LYS A 471 12.36 -23.67 -37.31
C LYS A 471 13.07 -24.30 -36.11
N ALA A 472 14.32 -23.91 -35.86
CA ALA A 472 15.08 -24.40 -34.72
C ALA A 472 14.42 -24.00 -33.39
N LEU A 473 13.82 -22.81 -33.34
CA LEU A 473 13.20 -22.28 -32.14
C LEU A 473 11.92 -23.03 -31.75
N PHE A 474 10.99 -23.22 -32.70
CA PHE A 474 9.79 -24.02 -32.47
C PHE A 474 10.13 -25.49 -32.16
N ALA A 475 11.15 -26.05 -32.81
CA ALA A 475 11.64 -27.39 -32.49
C ALA A 475 12.15 -27.48 -31.04
N THR A 476 12.92 -26.47 -30.59
CA THR A 476 13.47 -26.41 -29.23
C THR A 476 12.35 -26.30 -28.19
N VAL A 477 11.36 -25.42 -28.41
CA VAL A 477 10.19 -25.31 -27.52
C VAL A 477 9.38 -26.61 -27.51
N GLY A 478 9.18 -27.25 -28.66
CA GLY A 478 8.47 -28.53 -28.75
C GLY A 478 9.17 -29.66 -28.00
N VAL A 479 10.49 -29.78 -28.14
CA VAL A 479 11.29 -30.78 -27.40
C VAL A 479 11.25 -30.51 -25.90
N ALA A 480 11.41 -29.25 -25.49
CA ALA A 480 11.32 -28.86 -24.08
C ALA A 480 9.94 -29.19 -23.50
N PHE A 481 8.88 -28.86 -24.22
CA PHE A 481 7.50 -29.15 -23.83
C PHE A 481 7.25 -30.64 -23.63
N VAL A 482 7.64 -31.49 -24.59
CA VAL A 482 7.52 -32.96 -24.46
C VAL A 482 8.31 -33.47 -23.27
N THR A 483 9.51 -32.93 -23.03
CA THR A 483 10.35 -33.34 -21.90
C THR A 483 9.72 -32.94 -20.57
N ILE A 484 9.12 -31.76 -20.48
CA ILE A 484 8.36 -31.32 -19.30
C ILE A 484 7.18 -32.26 -19.04
N LEU A 485 6.44 -32.68 -20.07
CA LEU A 485 5.34 -33.63 -19.90
C LEU A 485 5.80 -35.01 -19.40
N ILE A 486 6.96 -35.48 -19.84
CA ILE A 486 7.47 -36.80 -19.43
C ILE A 486 7.95 -36.77 -17.97
N PHE A 487 8.67 -35.72 -17.58
CA PHE A 487 9.39 -35.67 -16.29
C PHE A 487 8.70 -34.80 -15.22
N GLY A 488 7.70 -33.99 -15.58
CA GLY A 488 7.10 -32.98 -14.70
C GLY A 488 6.40 -33.57 -13.47
N ALA A 489 5.74 -34.72 -13.62
CA ALA A 489 5.06 -35.42 -12.53
C ALA A 489 5.90 -36.54 -11.90
N GLN A 490 7.20 -36.59 -12.19
CA GLN A 490 8.08 -37.69 -11.79
C GLN A 490 8.80 -37.40 -10.46
N GLY A 491 8.00 -37.24 -9.40
CA GLY A 491 8.49 -36.98 -8.04
C GLY A 491 9.05 -38.22 -7.31
N PRO A 492 9.61 -38.03 -6.10
CA PRO A 492 10.14 -39.13 -5.30
C PRO A 492 9.07 -40.19 -5.00
N GLY A 493 9.37 -41.46 -5.30
CA GLY A 493 8.46 -42.59 -5.05
C GLY A 493 7.40 -42.85 -6.14
N VAL A 494 7.34 -42.02 -7.18
CA VAL A 494 6.41 -42.22 -8.32
C VAL A 494 7.06 -43.12 -9.38
N SER A 495 6.30 -44.10 -9.89
CA SER A 495 6.78 -44.96 -11.00
C SER A 495 6.90 -44.15 -12.30
N PHE A 496 7.83 -44.52 -13.19
CA PHE A 496 8.02 -43.77 -14.46
C PHE A 496 6.74 -43.72 -15.30
N ILE A 497 5.98 -44.82 -15.36
CA ILE A 497 4.75 -44.89 -16.16
C ILE A 497 3.67 -44.00 -15.55
N ASP A 498 3.54 -43.99 -14.22
CA ASP A 498 2.55 -43.14 -13.55
C ASP A 498 2.93 -41.66 -13.61
N GLY A 499 4.23 -41.34 -13.61
CA GLY A 499 4.74 -40.00 -13.90
C GLY A 499 4.36 -39.52 -15.31
N ILE A 500 4.55 -40.34 -16.34
CA ILE A 500 4.12 -40.00 -17.71
C ILE A 500 2.60 -39.80 -17.78
N LYS A 501 1.80 -40.67 -17.14
CA LYS A 501 0.34 -40.50 -17.10
C LYS A 501 -0.06 -39.20 -16.40
N GLY A 502 0.58 -38.87 -15.28
CA GLY A 502 0.36 -37.63 -14.55
C GLY A 502 0.71 -36.40 -15.40
N GLY A 503 1.85 -36.42 -16.09
CA GLY A 503 2.24 -35.34 -16.99
C GLY A 503 1.34 -35.19 -18.22
N LEU A 504 0.87 -36.29 -18.81
CA LEU A 504 -0.14 -36.26 -19.88
C LEU A 504 -1.48 -35.72 -19.38
N ALA A 505 -1.90 -36.06 -18.16
CA ALA A 505 -3.09 -35.46 -17.54
C ALA A 505 -2.88 -33.95 -17.31
N GLY A 506 -1.67 -33.54 -16.98
CA GLY A 506 -1.23 -32.15 -16.86
C GLY A 506 -0.94 -31.43 -18.19
N PHE A 507 -1.22 -32.04 -19.35
CA PHE A 507 -0.90 -31.44 -20.65
C PHE A 507 -1.44 -30.01 -20.80
N PHE A 508 -2.71 -29.81 -20.44
CA PHE A 508 -3.36 -28.51 -20.57
C PHE A 508 -2.72 -27.47 -19.63
N THR A 509 -2.37 -27.87 -18.41
CA THR A 509 -1.68 -26.99 -17.46
C THR A 509 -0.30 -26.59 -17.96
N THR A 510 0.53 -27.54 -18.40
CA THR A 510 1.87 -27.23 -18.97
C THR A 510 1.79 -26.36 -20.22
N PHE A 511 0.75 -26.54 -21.04
CA PHE A 511 0.51 -25.71 -22.21
C PHE A 511 0.18 -24.26 -21.80
N LEU A 512 -0.71 -24.08 -20.82
CA LEU A 512 -1.01 -22.76 -20.26
C LEU A 512 0.22 -22.13 -19.61
N ASP A 513 1.03 -22.89 -18.88
CA ASP A 513 2.26 -22.42 -18.26
C ASP A 513 3.27 -21.94 -19.30
N THR A 514 3.33 -22.59 -20.47
CA THR A 514 4.23 -22.17 -21.56
C THR A 514 3.80 -20.83 -22.15
N ILE A 515 2.49 -20.61 -22.30
CA ILE A 515 1.92 -19.32 -22.71
C ILE A 515 2.16 -18.27 -21.62
N SER A 516 1.98 -18.65 -20.36
CA SER A 516 2.23 -17.79 -19.20
C SER A 516 3.70 -17.36 -19.15
N ALA A 517 4.65 -18.27 -19.36
CA ALA A 517 6.08 -17.97 -19.43
C ALA A 517 6.43 -16.97 -20.53
N PHE A 518 5.81 -17.09 -21.72
CA PHE A 518 5.94 -16.11 -22.78
C PHE A 518 5.40 -14.73 -22.36
N SER A 519 4.21 -14.69 -21.76
CA SER A 519 3.60 -13.47 -21.22
C SER A 519 4.45 -12.84 -20.12
N ASN A 520 5.06 -13.65 -19.26
CA ASN A 520 5.93 -13.22 -18.17
C ASN A 520 7.21 -12.57 -18.69
N ILE A 521 7.84 -13.10 -19.74
CA ILE A 521 8.99 -12.44 -20.39
C ILE A 521 8.53 -11.11 -21.01
N MET A 522 7.40 -11.11 -21.70
CA MET A 522 6.86 -9.92 -22.36
C MET A 522 6.53 -8.82 -21.35
N SER A 523 6.09 -9.15 -20.12
CA SER A 523 5.70 -8.16 -19.11
C SER A 523 6.84 -7.24 -18.68
N TYR A 524 8.10 -7.64 -18.86
CA TYR A 524 9.28 -6.80 -18.58
C TYR A 524 9.41 -5.61 -19.52
N ILE A 525 8.70 -5.60 -20.66
CA ILE A 525 8.60 -4.42 -21.54
C ILE A 525 8.08 -3.19 -20.77
N ARG A 526 7.31 -3.44 -19.70
CA ARG A 526 6.74 -2.40 -18.86
C ARG A 526 7.80 -1.54 -18.18
N LEU A 527 8.95 -2.12 -17.84
CA LEU A 527 10.07 -1.37 -17.26
C LEU A 527 10.55 -0.28 -18.23
N PHE A 528 10.65 -0.61 -19.52
CA PHE A 528 10.98 0.34 -20.58
C PHE A 528 9.85 1.35 -20.81
N ALA A 529 8.62 0.88 -20.98
CA ALA A 529 7.49 1.75 -21.32
C ALA A 529 7.23 2.84 -20.26
N VAL A 530 7.28 2.46 -18.99
CA VAL A 530 7.07 3.40 -17.87
C VAL A 530 8.23 4.37 -17.72
N GLY A 531 9.49 3.89 -17.82
CA GLY A 531 10.65 4.76 -17.77
C GLY A 531 10.65 5.80 -18.90
N MET A 532 10.35 5.38 -20.14
CA MET A 532 10.20 6.28 -21.28
C MET A 532 9.05 7.27 -21.11
N ALA A 533 7.90 6.83 -20.57
CA ALA A 533 6.79 7.73 -20.27
C ALA A 533 7.18 8.80 -19.24
N SER A 534 7.93 8.41 -18.19
CA SER A 534 8.42 9.35 -17.18
C SER A 534 9.34 10.41 -17.79
N VAL A 535 10.23 10.02 -18.71
CA VAL A 535 11.10 10.96 -19.46
C VAL A 535 10.25 11.91 -20.32
N ALA A 536 9.28 11.38 -21.07
CA ALA A 536 8.42 12.18 -21.93
C ALA A 536 7.57 13.19 -21.14
N ILE A 537 7.08 12.81 -19.96
CA ILE A 537 6.35 13.70 -19.04
C ILE A 537 7.27 14.83 -18.57
N ALA A 538 8.47 14.51 -18.10
CA ALA A 538 9.44 15.50 -17.65
C ALA A 538 9.80 16.49 -18.78
N GLN A 539 10.06 15.98 -19.99
CA GLN A 539 10.33 16.80 -21.17
C GLN A 539 9.16 17.73 -21.51
N SER A 540 7.92 17.23 -21.43
CA SER A 540 6.72 18.03 -21.73
C SER A 540 6.54 19.19 -20.75
N PHE A 541 6.75 18.95 -19.44
CA PHE A 541 6.69 20.00 -18.43
C PHE A 541 7.86 20.99 -18.54
N ASN A 542 9.07 20.51 -18.86
CA ASN A 542 10.22 21.36 -19.13
C ASN A 542 9.97 22.28 -20.34
N ALA A 543 9.43 21.73 -21.43
CA ALA A 543 9.09 22.50 -22.62
C ALA A 543 8.03 23.57 -22.32
N MET A 544 6.98 23.20 -21.57
CA MET A 544 5.93 24.14 -21.14
C MET A 544 6.48 25.27 -20.26
N ALA A 545 7.39 24.95 -19.33
CA ALA A 545 8.00 25.93 -18.44
C ALA A 545 9.03 26.82 -19.15
N SER A 546 9.76 26.32 -20.15
CA SER A 546 10.90 27.00 -20.78
C SER A 546 10.61 28.44 -21.23
N GLY A 547 9.42 28.69 -21.80
CA GLY A 547 8.97 30.02 -22.23
C GLY A 547 8.59 30.97 -21.09
N MET A 548 8.33 30.42 -19.90
CA MET A 548 7.92 31.16 -18.70
C MET A 548 9.07 31.40 -17.72
N LEU A 549 10.24 30.79 -17.92
CA LEU A 549 11.41 30.93 -17.05
C LEU A 549 12.16 32.27 -17.21
N LYS A 550 11.60 33.25 -17.94
CA LYS A 550 12.18 34.58 -18.14
C LYS A 550 11.15 35.68 -17.82
N GLY A 551 11.64 36.78 -17.23
CA GLY A 551 10.82 37.96 -16.95
C GLY A 551 9.79 37.75 -15.83
N PHE A 552 8.68 38.50 -15.88
CA PHE A 552 7.62 38.49 -14.86
C PHE A 552 6.90 37.14 -14.72
N ALA A 553 7.00 36.25 -15.71
CA ALA A 553 6.39 34.93 -15.71
C ALA A 553 7.16 33.86 -14.90
N LEU A 554 8.36 34.20 -14.39
CA LEU A 554 9.24 33.27 -13.67
C LEU A 554 8.55 32.49 -12.55
N PRO A 555 7.74 33.10 -11.65
CA PRO A 555 7.09 32.36 -10.58
C PRO A 555 6.13 31.28 -11.10
N ALA A 556 5.43 31.57 -12.19
CA ALA A 556 4.52 30.63 -12.83
C ALA A 556 5.28 29.48 -13.51
N GLY A 557 6.42 29.77 -14.16
CA GLY A 557 7.30 28.74 -14.72
C GLY A 557 7.86 27.78 -13.65
N ILE A 558 8.31 28.32 -12.51
CA ILE A 558 8.78 27.49 -11.37
C ILE A 558 7.64 26.61 -10.83
N LEU A 559 6.44 27.16 -10.70
CA LEU A 559 5.28 26.40 -10.24
C LEU A 559 4.97 25.22 -11.17
N VAL A 560 5.00 25.43 -12.50
CA VAL A 560 4.79 24.37 -13.50
C VAL A 560 5.85 23.26 -13.37
N LEU A 561 7.13 23.62 -13.18
CA LEU A 561 8.19 22.62 -12.96
C LEU A 561 8.00 21.82 -11.68
N VAL A 562 7.67 22.50 -10.56
CA VAL A 562 7.46 21.83 -9.27
C VAL A 562 6.28 20.86 -9.34
N ILE A 563 5.17 21.28 -9.95
CA ILE A 563 4.00 20.42 -10.14
C ILE A 563 4.33 19.27 -11.09
N GLY A 564 4.96 19.55 -12.23
CA GLY A 564 5.27 18.56 -13.25
C GLY A 564 6.21 17.46 -12.75
N HIS A 565 7.34 17.85 -12.14
CA HIS A 565 8.27 16.89 -11.56
C HIS A 565 7.72 16.22 -10.30
N GLY A 566 6.94 16.93 -9.48
CA GLY A 566 6.24 16.35 -8.33
C GLY A 566 5.28 15.25 -8.74
N LEU A 567 4.46 15.50 -9.77
CA LEU A 567 3.55 14.50 -10.35
C LEU A 567 4.33 13.34 -10.94
N ASN A 568 5.39 13.60 -11.70
CA ASN A 568 6.21 12.55 -12.30
C ASN A 568 6.84 11.64 -11.24
N LEU A 569 7.32 12.21 -10.14
CA LEU A 569 7.86 11.45 -9.00
C LEU A 569 6.79 10.57 -8.34
N VAL A 570 5.60 11.10 -8.08
CA VAL A 570 4.49 10.33 -7.51
C VAL A 570 4.07 9.19 -8.43
N MET A 571 3.91 9.46 -9.73
CA MET A 571 3.58 8.46 -10.73
C MET A 571 4.67 7.39 -10.87
N GLY A 572 5.94 7.80 -10.80
CA GLY A 572 7.08 6.88 -10.78
C GLY A 572 7.04 5.94 -9.58
N LEU A 573 6.85 6.47 -8.37
CA LEU A 573 6.74 5.65 -7.14
C LEU A 573 5.55 4.68 -7.20
N LEU A 574 4.38 5.15 -7.63
CA LEU A 574 3.21 4.29 -7.82
C LEU A 574 3.50 3.19 -8.84
N SER A 575 4.18 3.54 -9.93
CA SER A 575 4.56 2.57 -10.95
C SER A 575 5.53 1.52 -10.43
N VAL A 576 6.48 1.86 -9.56
CA VAL A 576 7.35 0.86 -8.90
C VAL A 576 6.51 -0.12 -8.09
N VAL A 577 5.55 0.36 -7.30
CA VAL A 577 4.68 -0.51 -6.49
C VAL A 577 3.81 -1.41 -7.37
N VAL A 578 3.20 -0.88 -8.42
CA VAL A 578 2.28 -1.65 -9.27
C VAL A 578 3.03 -2.58 -10.25
N HIS A 579 4.21 -2.16 -10.70
CA HIS A 579 4.91 -2.83 -11.81
C HIS A 579 6.22 -3.49 -11.38
N GLY A 580 7.07 -2.78 -10.65
CA GLY A 580 8.37 -3.30 -10.19
C GLY A 580 8.22 -4.39 -9.13
N VAL A 581 7.30 -4.21 -8.18
CA VAL A 581 6.98 -5.26 -7.19
C VAL A 581 6.32 -6.45 -7.87
N ARG A 582 5.37 -6.20 -8.79
CA ARG A 582 4.68 -7.27 -9.53
C ARG A 582 5.66 -8.25 -10.16
N LEU A 583 6.65 -7.75 -10.91
CA LEU A 583 7.69 -8.59 -11.55
C LEU A 583 8.42 -9.51 -10.56
N ASN A 584 8.65 -9.05 -9.33
CA ASN A 584 9.29 -9.89 -8.31
C ASN A 584 8.31 -10.84 -7.58
N LEU A 585 7.08 -10.39 -7.30
CA LEU A 585 6.08 -11.12 -6.51
C LEU A 585 5.16 -12.04 -7.31
N LEU A 586 5.01 -11.83 -8.61
CA LEU A 586 4.15 -12.68 -9.45
C LEU A 586 5.01 -13.45 -10.45
N GLU A 587 5.79 -12.74 -11.27
CA GLU A 587 6.56 -13.40 -12.33
C GLU A 587 7.72 -14.23 -11.76
N PHE A 588 8.58 -13.67 -10.90
CA PHE A 588 9.72 -14.41 -10.35
C PHE A 588 9.32 -15.46 -9.31
N SER A 589 8.52 -15.10 -8.32
CA SER A 589 8.12 -16.05 -7.27
C SER A 589 7.12 -17.10 -7.78
N GLY A 590 6.27 -16.74 -8.76
CA GLY A 590 5.40 -17.72 -9.44
C GLY A 590 6.22 -18.76 -10.19
N GLN A 591 7.30 -18.35 -10.88
CA GLN A 591 8.22 -19.30 -11.53
C GLN A 591 8.98 -20.18 -10.51
N LEU A 592 9.21 -19.68 -9.29
CA LEU A 592 9.76 -20.46 -8.19
C LEU A 592 8.75 -21.41 -7.53
N GLY A 593 7.45 -21.27 -7.82
CA GLY A 593 6.38 -22.01 -7.16
C GLY A 593 6.12 -21.55 -5.72
N MET A 594 6.23 -20.24 -5.45
CA MET A 594 5.86 -19.66 -4.16
C MET A 594 4.39 -19.21 -4.18
N GLU A 595 3.68 -19.51 -3.10
CA GLU A 595 2.27 -19.18 -2.88
C GLU A 595 2.10 -17.99 -1.93
N TRP A 596 3.12 -17.66 -1.11
CA TRP A 596 3.08 -16.55 -0.15
C TRP A 596 2.01 -16.69 0.95
N THR A 597 1.70 -17.93 1.30
CA THR A 597 0.69 -18.30 2.30
C THR A 597 1.26 -18.42 3.72
N GLY A 598 2.46 -17.89 3.97
CA GLY A 598 3.16 -18.07 5.23
C GLY A 598 2.54 -17.31 6.41
N ILE A 599 2.60 -17.94 7.59
CA ILE A 599 2.24 -17.31 8.87
C ILE A 599 3.48 -16.60 9.42
N GLN A 600 3.38 -15.34 9.81
CA GLN A 600 4.52 -14.63 10.41
C GLN A 600 4.83 -15.16 11.80
N TYR A 601 6.11 -15.43 12.09
CA TYR A 601 6.54 -15.70 13.46
C TYR A 601 6.37 -14.47 14.34
N GLN A 602 5.35 -14.52 15.20
CA GLN A 602 5.03 -13.53 16.21
C GLN A 602 5.13 -14.17 17.61
N PRO A 603 6.28 -14.06 18.29
CA PRO A 603 6.44 -14.67 19.60
C PRO A 603 5.54 -13.99 20.63
N PHE A 604 5.04 -14.76 21.59
CA PHE A 604 4.32 -14.26 22.74
C PHE A 604 5.29 -13.54 23.68
N ALA A 605 5.40 -12.23 23.50
CA ALA A 605 6.36 -11.37 24.17
C ALA A 605 5.69 -10.17 24.85
N GLU A 606 6.33 -9.63 25.88
CA GLU A 606 6.00 -8.34 26.48
C GLU A 606 6.49 -7.22 25.55
N THR A 607 5.57 -6.57 24.84
CA THR A 607 5.88 -5.51 23.86
C THR A 607 6.02 -4.12 24.50
N VAL A 608 5.37 -3.92 25.64
CA VAL A 608 5.36 -2.68 26.41
C VAL A 608 5.32 -2.98 27.91
N GLU A 609 5.91 -2.10 28.72
CA GLU A 609 5.75 -2.14 30.19
C GLU A 609 4.30 -1.77 30.57
N GLU A 610 3.72 -2.46 31.55
CA GLU A 610 2.33 -2.26 32.01
C GLU A 610 2.12 -1.10 32.99
#